data_AF-A0A392NGZ5-F1
#
_entry.id   AF-A0A392NGZ5-F1
#
_cell.length_a   1.000
_cell.length_b   1.000
_cell.length_c   1.000
_cell.angle_alpha   90.00
_cell.angle_beta   90.00
_cell.angle_gamma   90.00
#
_symmetry.space_group_name_H-M   'P 1'
#
loop_
_entity.id
_entity.type
_entity.pdbx_description
1 polymer ?
#
loop_
_entity_poly.entity_id
_entity_poly.type
_entity_poly.pdbx_seq_one_letter_code
_entity_poly.pdbx_strand_id
1 'polypeptide(L)'
;VELVLGTGVKSADVKRKTLLTTTGETISYKILIVATGARALKLEEFGVNGSDAENVCYLRDIADANRLVNAIQSCPGGNAIVIGGGYVGMECA
;
A
#
# COMPACT_ATOMS: atom_id res chain seq x y z
N VAL A 1 9.59 7.78 22.92
CA VAL A 1 8.98 7.78 21.59
C VAL A 1 7.74 6.93 21.68
N GLU A 2 6.59 7.48 21.30
CA GLU A 2 5.32 6.76 21.27
C GLU A 2 5.08 6.23 19.85
N LEU A 3 4.58 5.00 19.72
CA LEU A 3 4.24 4.38 18.44
C LEU A 3 2.73 4.16 18.38
N VAL A 4 2.05 4.95 17.56
CA VAL A 4 0.61 4.83 17.34
C VAL A 4 0.40 4.06 16.04
N LEU A 5 0.39 2.73 16.13
CA LEU A 5 0.22 1.82 15.00
C LEU A 5 -1.26 1.67 14.61
N GLY A 6 -1.53 1.11 13.43
CA GLY A 6 -2.90 0.84 12.96
C GLY A 6 -3.76 2.09 12.77
N THR A 7 -3.15 3.29 12.77
CA THR A 7 -3.85 4.57 12.77
C THR A 7 -3.50 5.35 11.51
N GLY A 8 -4.46 5.41 10.58
CA GLY A 8 -4.33 6.26 9.40
C GLY A 8 -4.58 7.73 9.76
N VAL A 9 -3.83 8.64 9.15
CA VAL A 9 -4.14 10.08 9.19
C VAL A 9 -5.02 10.40 7.99
N LYS A 10 -6.26 10.85 8.24
CA LYS A 10 -7.24 11.19 7.21
C LYS A 10 -7.04 12.60 6.66
N SER A 11 -6.69 13.56 7.51
CA SER A 11 -6.42 14.94 7.10
C SER A 11 -5.47 15.65 8.05
N ALA A 12 -4.79 16.68 7.55
CA ALA A 12 -3.88 17.52 8.32
C ALA A 12 -4.28 19.00 8.16
N ASP A 13 -4.61 19.67 9.27
CA ASP A 13 -4.74 21.11 9.33
C ASP A 13 -3.41 21.71 9.80
N VAL A 14 -2.63 22.20 8.85
CA VAL A 14 -1.30 22.77 9.12
C VAL A 14 -1.34 24.15 9.79
N LYS A 15 -2.47 24.87 9.69
CA LYS A 15 -2.65 26.17 10.36
C LYS A 15 -2.91 25.95 11.84
N ARG A 16 -3.81 25.02 12.16
CA ARG A 16 -4.16 24.65 13.54
C ARG A 16 -3.16 23.68 14.16
N LYS A 17 -2.26 23.11 13.34
CA LYS A 17 -1.28 22.08 13.71
C LYS A 17 -1.92 20.83 14.31
N THR A 18 -2.94 20.34 13.64
CA THR A 18 -3.72 19.17 14.07
C THR A 18 -3.87 18.14 12.95
N LEU A 19 -3.84 16.86 13.30
CA LEU A 19 -4.14 15.72 12.44
C LEU A 19 -5.48 15.12 12.85
N LEU A 20 -6.32 14.78 11.89
CA LEU A 20 -7.52 13.97 12.11
C LEU A 20 -7.22 12.53 11.68
N THR A 21 -7.37 11.58 12.60
CA THR A 21 -7.16 10.16 12.30
C THR A 21 -8.39 9.53 11.64
N THR A 22 -8.23 8.34 11.08
CA THR A 22 -9.34 7.54 10.55
C THR A 22 -10.31 7.07 11.63
N THR A 23 -9.88 7.02 12.89
CA THR A 23 -10.72 6.70 14.06
C THR A 23 -11.48 7.92 14.59
N GLY A 24 -11.24 9.12 14.05
CA GLY A 24 -11.89 10.37 14.45
C GLY A 24 -11.16 11.14 15.56
N GLU A 25 -10.03 10.62 16.04
CA GLU A 25 -9.18 11.29 17.03
C GLU A 25 -8.45 12.49 16.41
N THR A 26 -8.21 13.52 17.22
CA THR A 26 -7.41 14.69 16.83
C THR A 26 -6.08 14.70 17.56
N ILE A 27 -4.97 14.66 16.82
CA ILE A 27 -3.61 14.72 17.36
C ILE A 27 -3.00 16.09 17.07
N SER A 28 -2.59 16.82 18.11
CA SER A 28 -1.92 18.12 17.96
C SER A 28 -0.40 17.94 17.88
N TYR A 29 0.29 18.79 17.11
CA TYR A 29 1.75 18.74 16.99
C TYR A 29 2.41 20.12 17.05
N LYS A 30 3.70 20.15 17.42
CA LYS A 30 4.53 21.36 17.31
C LYS A 30 5.23 21.46 15.95
N ILE A 31 5.80 20.33 15.52
CA ILE A 31 6.49 20.12 14.24
C ILE A 31 5.92 18.83 13.63
N LEU A 32 5.66 18.85 12.32
CA LEU A 32 5.19 17.69 11.57
C LEU A 32 6.23 17.31 10.51
N ILE A 33 6.60 16.03 10.49
CA ILE A 33 7.38 15.42 9.40
C ILE A 33 6.41 14.54 8.61
N VAL A 34 6.27 14.82 7.32
CA VAL A 34 5.45 14.01 6.41
C VAL A 34 6.33 12.91 5.82
N ALA A 35 6.04 11.66 6.19
CA ALA A 35 6.79 10.48 5.78
C ALA A 35 5.85 9.34 5.31
N THR A 36 4.78 9.68 4.59
CA THR A 36 3.73 8.74 4.15
C THR A 36 4.15 7.81 3.00
N GLY A 37 5.35 8.00 2.45
CA GLY A 37 5.86 7.20 1.33
C GLY A 37 5.02 7.34 0.06
N ALA A 38 4.98 6.26 -0.73
CA ALA A 38 4.23 6.14 -1.97
C ALA A 38 3.34 4.89 -1.97
N ARG A 39 2.41 4.82 -2.91
CA ARG A 39 1.56 3.63 -3.18
C ARG A 39 1.92 3.01 -4.52
N ALA A 40 1.62 1.71 -4.69
CA ALA A 40 1.65 1.09 -6.01
C ALA A 40 0.54 1.71 -6.90
N LEU A 41 0.84 1.88 -8.19
CA LEU A 41 -0.17 2.18 -9.19
C LEU A 41 -0.95 0.90 -9.50
N LYS A 42 -2.27 1.00 -9.58
CA LYS A 42 -3.16 -0.11 -9.82
C LYS A 42 -3.61 -0.15 -11.27
N LEU A 43 -3.84 -1.35 -11.81
CA LEU A 43 -4.30 -1.56 -13.18
C LEU A 43 -5.64 -0.87 -13.48
N GLU A 44 -6.51 -0.72 -12.47
CA GLU A 44 -7.78 0.02 -12.58
C GLU A 44 -7.56 1.50 -12.98
N GLU A 45 -6.45 2.10 -12.56
CA GLU A 45 -6.09 3.49 -12.89
C GLU A 45 -5.70 3.66 -14.36
N PHE A 46 -5.40 2.55 -15.05
CA PHE A 46 -5.13 2.50 -16.49
C PHE A 46 -6.35 2.04 -17.30
N GLY A 47 -7.51 1.84 -16.66
CA GLY A 47 -8.74 1.40 -17.32
C GLY A 47 -8.74 -0.08 -17.73
N VAL A 48 -7.92 -0.92 -17.08
CA VAL A 48 -7.87 -2.36 -17.37
C VAL A 48 -9.07 -3.06 -16.72
N ASN A 49 -9.89 -3.72 -17.54
CA ASN A 49 -10.99 -4.55 -17.05
C ASN A 49 -10.46 -5.84 -16.39
N GLY A 50 -11.10 -6.28 -15.30
CA GLY A 50 -10.68 -7.47 -14.55
C GLY A 50 -9.47 -7.26 -13.64
N SER A 51 -9.09 -6.01 -13.36
CA SER A 51 -7.99 -5.65 -12.46
C SER A 51 -8.22 -6.06 -10.99
N ASP A 52 -9.45 -6.45 -10.66
CA ASP A 52 -9.92 -6.92 -9.36
C ASP A 52 -9.94 -8.45 -9.23
N ALA A 53 -9.48 -9.19 -10.25
CA ALA A 53 -9.37 -10.64 -10.19
C ALA A 53 -8.49 -11.08 -9.01
N GLU A 54 -8.85 -12.20 -8.38
CA GLU A 54 -8.31 -12.62 -7.08
C GLU A 54 -6.78 -12.76 -7.07
N ASN A 55 -6.21 -13.24 -8.18
CA ASN A 55 -4.79 -13.48 -8.38
C ASN A 55 -3.99 -12.26 -8.88
N VAL A 56 -4.65 -11.12 -9.13
CA VAL A 56 -3.94 -9.85 -9.41
C VAL A 56 -3.33 -9.34 -8.12
N CYS A 57 -2.00 -9.33 -8.06
CA CYS A 57 -1.22 -8.95 -6.89
C CYS A 57 -0.42 -7.66 -7.14
N TYR A 58 -0.23 -6.88 -6.08
CA TYR A 58 0.69 -5.75 -6.02
C TYR A 58 1.73 -6.02 -4.93
N LEU A 59 2.84 -5.30 -4.92
CA LEU A 59 3.89 -5.44 -3.91
C LEU A 59 4.39 -4.07 -3.44
N ARG A 60 3.87 -3.59 -2.30
CA ARG A 60 4.32 -2.34 -1.67
C ARG A 60 4.63 -2.49 -0.19
N ASP A 61 3.81 -3.24 0.54
CA ASP A 61 3.97 -3.46 1.97
C ASP A 61 4.00 -4.95 2.34
N ILE A 62 4.04 -5.23 3.64
CA ILE A 62 4.10 -6.61 4.14
C ILE A 62 2.81 -7.39 3.92
N ALA A 63 1.65 -6.72 3.88
CA ALA A 63 0.38 -7.38 3.64
C ALA A 63 0.30 -7.84 2.17
N ASP A 64 0.75 -6.99 1.25
CA ASP A 64 0.94 -7.35 -0.15
C ASP A 64 1.88 -8.55 -0.32
N ALA A 65 3.04 -8.54 0.34
CA ALA A 65 4.01 -9.64 0.28
C ALA A 65 3.41 -10.97 0.77
N ASN A 66 2.69 -10.95 1.89
CA ASN A 66 2.00 -12.13 2.42
C ASN A 66 0.94 -12.66 1.43
N ARG A 67 0.18 -11.77 0.78
CA ARG A 67 -0.81 -12.15 -0.24
C ARG A 67 -0.13 -12.82 -1.44
N LEU A 68 0.97 -12.25 -1.93
CA LEU A 68 1.73 -12.81 -3.05
C LEU A 68 2.28 -14.21 -2.71
N VAL A 69 2.87 -14.39 -1.53
CA VAL A 69 3.38 -15.71 -1.09
C VAL A 69 2.24 -16.73 -1.04
N ASN A 70 1.09 -16.38 -0.47
CA ASN A 70 -0.06 -17.28 -0.41
C ASN A 70 -0.59 -17.66 -1.81
N ALA A 71 -0.61 -16.70 -2.75
CA ALA A 71 -1.02 -16.95 -4.13
C ALA A 71 -0.05 -17.89 -4.88
N ILE A 72 1.26 -17.73 -4.66
CA ILE A 72 2.27 -18.63 -5.22
C ILE A 72 2.12 -20.04 -4.64
N GLN A 73 1.93 -20.15 -3.32
CA GLN A 73 1.78 -21.43 -2.63
C GLN A 73 0.50 -22.19 -3.03
N SER A 74 -0.58 -21.49 -3.38
CA SER A 74 -1.83 -22.12 -3.81
C SER A 74 -1.79 -22.65 -5.25
N CYS A 75 -0.79 -22.24 -6.04
CA CYS A 75 -0.64 -22.59 -7.45
C CYS A 75 0.74 -23.22 -7.77
N PRO A 76 1.11 -24.36 -7.15
CA PRO A 76 2.40 -24.98 -7.38
C PRO A 76 2.55 -25.42 -8.85
N GLY A 77 3.66 -25.02 -9.48
CA GLY A 77 3.91 -25.28 -10.91
C GLY A 77 3.04 -24.44 -11.87
N GLY A 78 2.32 -23.43 -11.36
CA GLY A 78 1.55 -22.50 -12.16
C GLY A 78 2.40 -21.52 -12.97
N ASN A 79 1.73 -20.75 -13.82
CA ASN A 79 2.36 -19.67 -14.60
C ASN A 79 2.14 -18.33 -13.90
N ALA A 80 3.17 -17.48 -13.89
CA ALA A 80 3.11 -16.11 -13.42
C ALA A 80 3.33 -15.12 -14.57
N ILE A 81 2.69 -13.95 -14.49
CA ILE A 81 2.90 -12.84 -15.41
C ILE A 81 3.29 -11.63 -14.56
N VAL A 82 4.42 -11.01 -14.89
CA VAL A 82 4.87 -9.77 -14.25
C VAL A 82 4.55 -8.59 -15.17
N ILE A 83 3.80 -7.61 -14.66
CA ILE A 83 3.44 -6.39 -15.39
C ILE A 83 4.32 -5.24 -14.88
N GLY A 84 5.28 -4.83 -15.70
CA GLY A 84 6.22 -3.75 -15.42
C GLY A 84 7.68 -4.23 -15.35
N GLY A 85 8.56 -3.59 -16.11
CA GLY A 85 9.98 -3.96 -16.23
C GLY A 85 10.94 -3.13 -15.35
N GLY A 86 10.42 -2.47 -14.32
CA GLY A 86 11.24 -1.77 -13.33
C GLY A 86 11.91 -2.74 -12.35
N TYR A 87 12.69 -2.21 -11.39
CA TYR A 87 13.42 -3.05 -10.43
C TYR A 87 12.52 -4.01 -9.64
N VAL A 88 11.34 -3.55 -9.18
CA VAL A 88 10.36 -4.41 -8.49
C VAL A 88 9.92 -5.58 -9.38
N GLY A 89 9.66 -5.31 -10.67
CA GLY A 89 9.27 -6.36 -11.62
C GLY A 89 10.40 -7.37 -11.85
N MET A 90 11.64 -6.90 -11.94
CA MET A 90 12.81 -7.77 -12.11
C MET A 90 13.13 -8.60 -10.86
N GLU A 91 12.87 -8.09 -9.66
CA GLU A 91 13.02 -8.86 -8.41
C GLU A 91 11.92 -9.90 -8.21
N CYS A 92 10.74 -9.68 -8.78
CA CYS A 92 9.60 -10.60 -8.70
C CYS A 92 9.60 -11.71 -9.77
N ALA A 93 10.30 -11.51 -10.89
CA ALA A 93 10.36 -12.45 -12.01
C ALA A 93 11.34 -13.59 -11.74
#